data_AF-A0A1Z4KUL9-F1
#
_entry.id   AF-A0A1Z4KUL9-F1
#
_cell.length_a   1.000
_cell.length_b   1.000
_cell.length_c   1.000
_cell.angle_alpha   90.00
_cell.angle_beta   90.00
_cell.angle_gamma   90.00
#
_symmetry.space_group_name_H-M   'P 1'
#
loop_
_entity.id
_entity.type
_entity.pdbx_description
1 polymer ?
#
loop_
_entity_poly.entity_id
_entity_poly.type
_entity_poly.pdbx_seq_one_letter_code
_entity_poly.pdbx_strand_id
1 'polypeptide(L)'
;MRKESRDVLEAYLRSRQQQGEELNSLTPLMISHHASYKGDRLSYHGIYFAVEKIGEFAGIEDLHPHQFRHTYATELLLLGVDPSHARKLTGHQSEKAFRRYTLRSEQEAAIAAYYRAIGEVEAE
;
A
#
# COMPACT_ATOMS: atom_id res chain seq x y z
N MET A 1 -8.18 -4.37 -7.11
CA MET A 1 -6.73 -4.49 -6.91
C MET A 1 -6.05 -4.04 -8.20
N ARG A 2 -4.96 -3.26 -8.15
CA ARG A 2 -4.24 -2.88 -9.38
C ARG A 2 -3.77 -4.15 -10.10
N LYS A 3 -3.74 -4.12 -11.44
CA LYS A 3 -3.33 -5.26 -12.26
C LYS A 3 -1.92 -5.74 -11.86
N GLU A 4 -0.99 -4.81 -11.70
CA GLU A 4 0.40 -5.09 -11.31
C GLU A 4 0.48 -5.87 -9.99
N SER A 5 -0.32 -5.52 -8.98
CA SER A 5 -0.32 -6.23 -7.70
C SER A 5 -0.75 -7.69 -7.85
N ARG A 6 -1.68 -7.98 -8.76
CA ARG A 6 -2.11 -9.35 -9.05
C ARG A 6 -0.99 -10.11 -9.74
N ASP A 7 -0.38 -9.49 -10.75
CA ASP A 7 0.67 -10.12 -11.54
C ASP A 7 1.89 -10.48 -10.67
N VAL A 8 2.28 -9.60 -9.73
CA VAL A 8 3.34 -9.88 -8.74
C VAL A 8 2.94 -11.01 -7.79
N LEU A 9 1.70 -11.04 -7.31
CA LEU A 9 1.21 -12.09 -6.42
C LEU A 9 1.20 -13.46 -7.12
N GLU A 10 0.74 -13.50 -8.37
CA GLU A 10 0.75 -14.71 -9.20
C GLU A 10 2.18 -15.20 -9.45
N ALA A 11 3.12 -14.31 -9.74
CA ALA A 11 4.52 -14.66 -9.91
C ALA A 11 5.12 -15.26 -8.63
N TYR A 12 4.80 -14.67 -7.47
CA TYR A 12 5.23 -15.18 -6.17
C TYR A 12 4.66 -16.57 -5.86
N LEU A 13 3.35 -16.78 -6.06
CA LEU A 13 2.72 -18.09 -5.83
C LEU A 13 3.28 -19.15 -6.78
N ARG A 14 3.54 -18.79 -8.05
CA ARG A 14 4.18 -19.68 -9.03
C ARG A 14 5.58 -20.08 -8.59
N SER A 15 6.38 -19.14 -8.10
CA SER A 15 7.72 -19.42 -7.56
C SER A 15 7.67 -20.43 -6.40
N ARG A 16 6.67 -20.33 -5.52
CA ARG A 16 6.48 -21.28 -4.42
C ARG A 16 6.11 -22.68 -4.91
N GLN A 17 5.20 -22.77 -5.88
CA GLN A 17 4.85 -24.05 -6.51
C GLN A 17 6.05 -24.71 -7.20
N GLN A 18 6.91 -23.92 -7.87
CA GLN A 18 8.14 -24.42 -8.49
C GLN A 18 9.16 -24.95 -7.49
N GLN A 19 9.11 -24.49 -6.23
CA GLN A 19 9.91 -25.02 -5.13
C GLN A 19 9.32 -26.31 -4.52
N GLY A 20 8.23 -26.82 -5.09
CA GLY A 20 7.56 -28.05 -4.65
C GLY A 20 6.49 -27.84 -3.59
N GLU A 21 6.07 -26.59 -3.31
CA GLU A 21 5.01 -26.33 -2.35
C GLU A 21 3.61 -26.61 -2.95
N GLU A 22 2.83 -27.45 -2.27
CA GLU A 22 1.40 -27.62 -2.56
C GLU A 22 0.58 -26.53 -1.85
N LEU A 23 0.17 -25.52 -2.61
CA LEU A 23 -0.58 -24.38 -2.09
C LEU A 23 -2.08 -24.70 -1.98
N ASN A 24 -2.65 -24.45 -0.81
CA ASN A 24 -4.09 -24.53 -0.55
C ASN A 24 -4.55 -23.35 0.33
N SER A 25 -5.84 -23.33 0.70
CA SER A 25 -6.43 -22.24 1.48
C SER A 25 -5.90 -22.10 2.92
N LEU A 26 -5.28 -23.15 3.47
CA LEU A 26 -4.66 -23.14 4.80
C LEU A 26 -3.19 -22.71 4.76
N THR A 27 -2.55 -22.80 3.58
CA THR A 27 -1.16 -22.39 3.40
C THR A 27 -1.05 -20.87 3.62
N PRO A 28 -0.12 -20.39 4.48
CA PRO A 28 0.08 -18.96 4.65
C PRO A 28 0.50 -18.32 3.32
N LEU A 29 -0.13 -17.19 2.98
CA LEU A 29 0.20 -16.48 1.74
C LEU A 29 1.65 -16.01 1.77
N MET A 30 2.04 -15.26 2.79
CA MET A 30 3.43 -14.83 2.99
C MET A 30 4.11 -15.71 4.02
N ILE A 31 5.32 -16.18 3.68
CA ILE A 31 6.12 -17.04 4.54
C ILE A 31 7.39 -16.35 5.02
N SER A 32 7.91 -16.81 6.14
CA SER A 32 9.20 -16.41 6.68
C SER A 32 10.34 -17.15 5.98
N HIS A 33 11.41 -16.42 5.66
CA HIS A 33 12.67 -16.96 5.16
C HIS A 33 13.77 -16.97 6.24
N HIS A 34 13.44 -16.58 7.47
CA HIS A 34 14.37 -16.63 8.59
C HIS A 34 14.71 -18.08 8.93
N ALA A 35 15.98 -18.36 9.26
CA ALA A 35 16.47 -19.73 9.49
C ALA A 35 15.65 -20.50 10.54
N SER A 36 15.26 -19.83 11.62
CA SER A 36 14.51 -20.44 12.73
C SER A 36 13.02 -20.66 12.48
N TYR A 37 12.44 -20.03 11.44
CA TYR A 37 10.99 -20.02 11.17
C TYR A 37 10.70 -20.21 9.68
N LYS A 38 11.58 -20.92 8.98
CA LYS A 38 11.54 -21.02 7.52
C LYS A 38 10.25 -21.74 7.08
N GLY A 39 9.46 -21.10 6.23
CA GLY A 39 8.19 -21.64 5.73
C GLY A 39 6.97 -21.33 6.62
N ASP A 40 7.18 -20.83 7.85
CA ASP A 40 6.09 -20.42 8.73
C ASP A 40 5.41 -19.15 8.20
N ARG A 41 4.20 -18.88 8.68
CA ARG A 41 3.50 -17.62 8.40
C ARG A 41 4.38 -16.43 8.80
N LEU A 42 4.58 -15.49 7.85
CA LEU A 42 5.30 -14.27 8.14
C LEU A 42 4.56 -13.47 9.23
N SER A 43 5.27 -13.16 10.31
CA SER A 43 4.70 -12.44 11.45
C SER A 43 4.57 -10.94 11.17
N TYR A 44 3.82 -10.24 12.01
CA TYR A 44 3.72 -8.78 11.97
C TYR A 44 5.11 -8.11 12.00
N HIS A 45 5.97 -8.52 12.94
CA HIS A 45 7.33 -8.02 13.04
C HIS A 45 8.19 -8.39 11.83
N GLY A 46 7.98 -9.57 11.25
CA GLY A 46 8.65 -9.99 10.03
C GLY A 46 8.30 -9.11 8.83
N ILE A 47 7.02 -8.73 8.68
CA ILE A 47 6.58 -7.77 7.66
C ILE A 47 7.23 -6.41 7.90
N TYR A 48 7.22 -5.92 9.14
CA TYR A 48 7.80 -4.62 9.49
C TYR A 48 9.29 -4.58 9.14
N PHE A 49 10.05 -5.58 9.61
CA PHE A 49 11.46 -5.74 9.31
C PHE A 49 11.75 -5.83 7.80
N ALA A 50 10.97 -6.62 7.06
CA ALA A 50 11.15 -6.74 5.62
C ALA A 50 10.95 -5.40 4.89
N VAL A 51 9.95 -4.63 5.30
CA VAL A 51 9.69 -3.30 4.72
C VAL A 51 10.79 -2.31 5.06
N GLU A 52 11.26 -2.27 6.32
CA GLU A 52 12.40 -1.42 6.71
C GLU A 52 13.65 -1.76 5.89
N LYS A 53 13.95 -3.05 5.71
CA LYS A 53 15.09 -3.50 4.90
C LYS A 53 14.95 -3.12 3.43
N ILE A 54 13.75 -3.20 2.87
CA ILE A 54 13.48 -2.69 1.51
C ILE A 54 13.76 -1.19 1.45
N GLY A 55 13.37 -0.43 2.49
CA GLY A 55 13.66 1.00 2.60
C GLY A 55 15.16 1.29 2.60
N GLU A 56 15.91 0.57 3.44
CA GLU A 56 17.38 0.67 3.48
C GLU A 56 18.01 0.41 2.10
N PHE A 57 17.60 -0.66 1.40
CA PHE A 57 18.11 -0.98 0.06
C PHE A 57 17.71 0.04 -1.00
N ALA A 58 16.53 0.65 -0.86
CA ALA A 58 16.04 1.68 -1.76
C ALA A 58 16.57 3.08 -1.42
N GLY A 59 17.29 3.27 -0.32
CA GLY A 59 17.72 4.59 0.17
C GLY A 59 16.57 5.46 0.67
N ILE A 60 15.47 4.85 1.12
CA ILE A 60 14.30 5.53 1.66
C ILE A 60 14.37 5.48 3.19
N GLU A 61 14.56 6.64 3.80
CA GLU A 61 14.62 6.78 5.26
C GLU A 61 13.24 6.57 5.90
N ASP A 62 13.24 5.93 7.08
CA ASP A 62 12.05 5.69 7.92
C ASP A 62 10.89 4.96 7.19
N LEU A 63 11.21 4.12 6.20
CA LEU A 63 10.20 3.33 5.50
C LEU A 63 9.62 2.23 6.39
N HIS A 64 8.31 2.28 6.61
CA HIS A 64 7.58 1.29 7.39
C HIS A 64 6.17 1.05 6.84
N PRO A 65 5.50 -0.07 7.18
CA PRO A 65 4.21 -0.46 6.58
C PRO A 65 3.10 0.60 6.63
N HIS A 66 3.07 1.45 7.67
CA HIS A 66 2.07 2.51 7.77
C HIS A 66 2.22 3.58 6.70
N GLN A 67 3.44 3.85 6.21
CA GLN A 67 3.66 4.79 5.11
C GLN A 67 2.98 4.33 3.83
N PHE A 68 3.06 3.04 3.48
CA PHE A 68 2.33 2.50 2.32
C PHE A 68 0.82 2.70 2.46
N ARG A 69 0.27 2.51 3.66
CA ARG A 69 -1.15 2.75 3.95
C ARG A 69 -1.51 4.23 3.83
N HIS A 70 -0.63 5.14 4.24
CA HIS A 70 -0.80 6.58 4.08
C HIS A 70 -0.81 6.99 2.61
N THR A 71 0.15 6.48 1.83
CA THR A 71 0.23 6.71 0.38
C THR A 71 -1.02 6.20 -0.31
N TYR A 72 -1.43 4.95 -0.06
CA TYR A 72 -2.64 4.38 -0.67
C TYR A 72 -3.91 5.17 -0.33
N ALA A 73 -4.06 5.62 0.93
CA ALA A 73 -5.19 6.44 1.32
C ALA A 73 -5.22 7.80 0.59
N THR A 74 -4.06 8.43 0.45
CA THR A 74 -3.93 9.71 -0.26
C THR A 74 -4.23 9.52 -1.75
N GLU A 75 -3.63 8.52 -2.39
CA GLU A 75 -3.84 8.22 -3.81
C GLU A 75 -5.31 7.99 -4.15
N LEU A 76 -6.06 7.23 -3.33
CA LEU A 76 -7.48 7.00 -3.58
C LEU A 76 -8.27 8.31 -3.62
N LEU A 77 -7.98 9.24 -2.71
CA LEU A 77 -8.68 10.53 -2.67
C LEU A 77 -8.31 11.43 -3.85
N LEU A 78 -7.04 11.43 -4.26
CA LEU A 78 -6.58 12.16 -5.45
C LEU A 78 -7.17 11.60 -6.75
N LEU A 79 -7.44 10.29 -6.80
CA LEU A 79 -8.20 9.65 -7.88
C LEU A 79 -9.72 9.95 -7.81
N GLY A 80 -10.17 10.77 -6.87
CA GLY A 80 -11.57 11.15 -6.71
C GLY A 80 -12.45 10.08 -6.07
N VAL A 81 -11.86 9.07 -5.42
CA VAL A 81 -12.64 8.07 -4.69
C VAL A 81 -13.29 8.71 -3.48
N ASP A 82 -14.59 8.49 -3.31
CA ASP A 82 -15.34 8.97 -2.15
C ASP A 82 -14.62 8.63 -0.82
N PRO A 83 -14.47 9.61 0.11
CA PRO A 83 -13.77 9.38 1.37
C PRO A 83 -14.27 8.20 2.20
N SER A 84 -15.57 7.91 2.17
CA SER A 84 -16.13 6.77 2.91
C SER A 84 -15.70 5.43 2.31
N HIS A 85 -15.61 5.35 0.98
CA HIS A 85 -15.09 4.19 0.25
C HIS A 85 -13.58 4.05 0.46
N ALA A 86 -12.82 5.14 0.32
CA ALA A 86 -11.38 5.13 0.51
C ALA A 86 -11.00 4.67 1.94
N ARG A 87 -11.74 5.15 2.95
CA ARG A 87 -11.57 4.72 4.35
C ARG A 87 -11.82 3.22 4.54
N LYS A 88 -12.89 2.68 3.93
CA LYS A 88 -13.21 1.25 3.97
C LYS A 88 -12.13 0.42 3.28
N LEU A 89 -11.71 0.80 2.07
CA LEU A 89 -10.68 0.09 1.30
C LEU A 89 -9.32 0.05 2.00
N THR A 90 -8.98 1.12 2.72
CA THR A 90 -7.74 1.22 3.50
C THR A 90 -7.89 0.67 4.92
N GLY A 91 -9.07 0.18 5.31
CA GLY A 91 -9.36 -0.43 6.60
C GLY A 91 -9.28 0.52 7.81
N HIS A 92 -9.35 1.84 7.61
CA HIS A 92 -9.27 2.82 8.70
C HIS A 92 -10.55 2.81 9.52
N GLN A 93 -10.44 2.42 10.79
CA GLN A 93 -11.62 2.28 11.67
C GLN A 93 -12.19 3.65 12.08
N SER A 94 -11.31 4.63 12.32
CA SER A 94 -11.68 5.97 12.78
C SER A 94 -11.76 6.95 11.61
N GLU A 95 -12.89 7.62 11.48
CA GLU A 95 -13.04 8.76 10.57
C GLU A 95 -12.14 9.93 10.97
N LYS A 96 -12.00 10.19 12.28
CA LYS A 96 -11.08 11.19 12.82
C LYS A 96 -9.64 10.95 12.36
N ALA A 97 -9.18 9.69 12.38
CA ALA A 97 -7.84 9.33 11.91
C ALA A 97 -7.70 9.49 10.38
N PHE A 98 -8.78 9.30 9.63
CA PHE A 98 -8.80 9.41 8.17
C PHE A 98 -8.88 10.86 7.67
N ARG A 99 -9.43 11.78 8.49
CA ARG A 99 -9.61 13.19 8.16
C ARG A 99 -8.33 13.90 7.67
N ARG A 100 -7.16 13.46 8.12
CA ARG A 100 -5.88 14.03 7.67
C ARG A 100 -5.66 13.88 6.16
N TYR A 101 -6.15 12.82 5.53
CA TYR A 101 -5.97 12.59 4.09
C TYR A 101 -7.03 13.35 3.28
N THR A 102 -8.26 13.46 3.80
CA THR A 102 -9.32 14.22 3.13
C THR A 102 -8.96 15.70 3.05
N LEU A 103 -8.46 16.29 4.15
CA LEU A 103 -7.99 17.67 4.17
C LEU A 103 -6.90 17.93 3.13
N ARG A 104 -5.96 16.99 2.98
CA ARG A 104 -4.90 17.10 1.96
C ARG A 104 -5.49 17.10 0.54
N SER A 105 -6.38 16.15 0.25
CA SER A 105 -7.03 16.07 -1.07
C SER A 105 -7.89 17.30 -1.37
N GLU A 106 -8.59 17.84 -0.36
CA GLU A 106 -9.38 19.07 -0.48
C GLU A 106 -8.48 20.27 -0.78
N GLN A 107 -7.33 20.37 -0.12
CA GLN A 107 -6.34 21.42 -0.37
C GLN A 107 -5.78 21.34 -1.80
N GLU A 108 -5.39 20.14 -2.26
CA GLU A 108 -4.90 19.94 -3.63
C GLU A 108 -5.99 20.27 -4.67
N ALA A 109 -7.25 19.88 -4.41
CA ALA A 109 -8.38 20.23 -5.27
C ALA A 109 -8.66 21.74 -5.30
N ALA A 110 -8.53 22.44 -4.16
CA ALA A 110 -8.69 23.90 -4.08
C ALA A 110 -7.60 24.63 -4.87
N ILE A 111 -6.33 24.19 -4.74
CA ILE A 111 -5.21 24.72 -5.51
C ILE A 111 -5.44 24.53 -7.00
N ALA A 112 -5.82 23.32 -7.43
CA ALA A 112 -6.12 23.04 -8.83
C ALA A 112 -7.32 23.87 -9.36
N ALA A 113 -8.35 24.08 -8.54
CA ALA A 113 -9.49 24.93 -8.90
C ALA A 113 -9.10 26.40 -9.07
N TYR A 114 -8.20 26.91 -8.22
CA TYR A 114 -7.67 28.27 -8.34
C TYR A 114 -6.91 28.47 -9.66
N TYR A 115 -5.95 27.59 -9.97
CA TYR A 115 -5.18 27.68 -11.22
C TYR A 115 -6.05 27.60 -12.48
N ARG A 116 -7.08 26.72 -12.45
CA ARG A 116 -8.10 26.68 -13.52
C ARG A 116 -8.87 27.98 -13.65
N ALA A 117 -9.21 28.64 -12.55
CA ALA A 117 -9.98 29.89 -12.57
C ALA A 117 -9.18 31.08 -13.13
N ILE A 118 -7.85 31.10 -12.93
CA ILE A 118 -6.97 32.16 -13.45
C ILE A 118 -6.40 31.86 -14.84
N GLY A 119 -6.70 30.69 -15.42
CA GLY A 119 -6.25 30.31 -16.76
C GLY A 119 -4.81 29.80 -16.85
N GLU A 120 -4.16 29.52 -15.71
CA GLU A 120 -2.79 29.00 -15.62
C GLU A 120 -2.81 27.48 -15.35
N VAL A 121 -3.45 26.71 -16.23
CA VAL A 121 -3.36 25.25 -16.13
C VAL A 121 -2.03 24.84 -16.73
N GLU A 122 -1.13 24.26 -15.93
CA GLU A 122 0.06 23.59 -16.47
C GLU A 122 -0.43 22.51 -17.45
N ALA A 123 -0.11 22.69 -18.73
CA ALA A 123 -0.34 21.69 -19.75
C ALA A 123 0.61 20.52 -19.47
N GLU A 124 0.06 19.34 -19.18
CA GLU A 124 0.79 18.07 -19.11
C GLU A 124 1.52 17.74 -20.43
#